data_AF-A0A2Z5QVJ4-F1
#
_entry.id   AF-A0A2Z5QVJ4-F1
#
_cell.length_a   1.000
_cell.length_b   1.000
_cell.length_c   1.000
_cell.angle_alpha   90.00
_cell.angle_beta   90.00
_cell.angle_gamma   90.00
#
_symmetry.space_group_name_H-M   'P 1'
#
loop_
_entity.id
_entity.type
_entity.pdbx_description
1 polymer ?
#
loop_
_entity_poly.entity_id
_entity_poly.type
_entity_poly.pdbx_seq_one_letter_code
_entity_poly.pdbx_strand_id
1 'polypeptide(L)' 'MGIYVGNGMMISALNPSQGTQLHPVSWMSVDGYYTAF' A
#
# COMPACT_ATOMS: atom_id res chain seq x y z
N MET A 1 4.75 -2.87 3.44
CA MET A 1 4.82 -3.16 1.99
C MET A 1 3.41 -3.16 1.42
N GLY A 2 3.20 -2.51 0.29
CA GLY A 2 1.91 -2.50 -0.40
C GLY A 2 2.12 -2.47 -1.90
N ILE A 3 1.08 -2.84 -2.63
CA ILE A 3 1.05 -2.77 -4.09
C ILE A 3 0.36 -1.46 -4.46
N TYR A 4 1.08 -0.55 -5.09
CA TYR A 4 0.50 0.67 -5.63
C TYR A 4 -0.38 0.31 -6.84
N VAL A 5 -1.63 0.75 -6.82
CA VAL A 5 -2.62 0.41 -7.87
C VAL A 5 -3.05 1.63 -8.69
N GLY A 6 -2.35 2.75 -8.57
CA GLY A 6 -2.68 4.01 -9.23
C GLY A 6 -3.60 4.91 -8.38
N ASN A 7 -3.82 6.13 -8.86
CA ASN A 7 -4.73 7.11 -8.25
C ASN A 7 -4.48 7.39 -6.76
N GLY A 8 -3.23 7.29 -6.29
CA GLY A 8 -2.92 7.50 -4.87
C GLY A 8 -3.42 6.37 -3.94
N MET A 9 -3.75 5.20 -4.49
CA MET A 9 -4.26 4.05 -3.74
C MET A 9 -3.25 2.90 -3.69
N MET A 10 -3.31 2.11 -2.62
CA MET A 10 -2.55 0.87 -2.48
C MET A 10 -3.38 -0.26 -1.89
N ILE A 11 -3.00 -1.49 -2.24
CA ILE A 11 -3.45 -2.70 -1.53
C ILE A 11 -2.36 -3.13 -0.56
N SER A 12 -2.69 -3.24 0.72
CA SER A 12 -1.74 -3.70 1.75
C SER A 12 -2.42 -4.44 2.90
N ALA A 13 -1.62 -5.21 3.64
CA ALA A 13 -2.05 -5.82 4.90
C ALA A 13 -1.76 -4.84 6.05
N LEU A 14 -2.82 -4.30 6.67
CA LEU A 14 -2.72 -3.21 7.64
C LEU A 14 -2.35 -3.68 9.06
N ASN A 15 -3.06 -4.70 9.56
CA ASN A 15 -2.78 -5.41 10.82
C ASN A 15 -3.68 -6.66 10.92
N PRO A 16 -3.47 -7.56 11.90
CA PRO A 16 -4.23 -8.81 12.00
C PRO A 16 -5.75 -8.64 12.09
N SER A 17 -6.23 -7.58 12.73
CA SER A 17 -7.67 -7.32 12.87
C SER A 17 -8.30 -6.73 11.62
N GLN A 18 -7.51 -6.07 10.77
CA GLN A 18 -7.97 -5.33 9.60
C GLN A 18 -7.76 -6.07 8.28
N GLY A 19 -6.79 -7.00 8.22
CA GLY A 19 -6.48 -7.77 7.02
C GLY A 19 -5.96 -6.93 5.85
N THR A 20 -6.19 -7.44 4.64
CA THR A 20 -5.80 -6.78 3.38
C THR A 20 -6.86 -5.78 2.95
N GLN A 21 -6.47 -4.53 2.70
CA GLN A 21 -7.39 -3.46 2.30
C GLN A 21 -6.86 -2.67 1.11
N LEU A 22 -7.78 -2.12 0.31
CA LEU A 22 -7.53 -1.04 -0.62
C LEU A 22 -7.71 0.28 0.13
N HIS A 23 -6.67 1.10 0.21
CA HIS A 23 -6.70 2.35 0.97
C HIS A 23 -5.77 3.42 0.37
N PRO A 24 -5.89 4.70 0.78
CA PRO A 24 -4.99 5.76 0.33
C PRO A 24 -3.54 5.47 0.76
N VAL A 25 -2.59 5.82 -0.11
CA VAL A 25 -1.14 5.71 0.17
C VAL A 25 -0.76 6.53 1.41
N SER A 26 -1.46 7.62 1.71
CA SER A 26 -1.19 8.50 2.86
C SER A 26 -1.41 7.87 4.24
N TRP A 27 -2.06 6.70 4.32
CA TRP A 27 -2.23 5.98 5.59
C TRP A 27 -0.95 5.33 6.11
N MET A 28 0.04 5.13 5.25
CA MET A 28 1.31 4.49 5.59
C MET A 28 2.46 5.34 5.06
N SER A 29 3.50 5.57 5.87
CA SER A 29 4.73 6.18 5.38
C SER A 29 5.33 5.33 4.27
N VAL A 30 5.65 5.94 3.14
CA VAL A 30 6.27 5.29 1.98
C VAL A 30 7.72 5.73 1.89
N ASP A 31 8.64 4.78 1.99
CA ASP A 31 10.07 5.05 1.82
C ASP A 31 10.48 5.13 0.32
N GLY A 32 9.74 4.45 -0.56
CA GLY A 32 9.95 4.49 -2.01
C GLY A 32 9.14 3.45 -2.78
N TYR A 33 9.22 3.51 -4.11
CA TYR A 33 8.66 2.52 -5.02
C TYR A 33 9.78 1.68 -5.64
N TYR A 34 9.57 0.37 -5.75
CA TYR A 34 10.51 -0.54 -6.38
C TYR A 34 9.90 -1.12 -7.66
N THR A 35 10.66 -1.05 -8.77
CA THR A 35 10.33 -1.65 -10.06
C THR A 35 11.51 -2.52 -10.51
N ALA A 36 11.26 -3.75 -10.92
CA ALA A 36 12.27 -4.59 -11.57
C ALA A 36 12.17 -4.44 -13.09
N PHE A 37 13.32 -4.37 -13.76
CA PHE A 37 13.44 -4.35 -15.23
C PHE A 37 13.65 -5.77 -15.76
#